data_AF-A0A8C9Y1D6-F1
#
_entry.id   AF-A0A8C9Y1D6-F1
#
_cell.length_a   1.000
_cell.length_b   1.000
_cell.length_c   1.000
_cell.angle_alpha   90.00
_cell.angle_beta   90.00
_cell.angle_gamma   90.00
#
_symmetry.space_group_name_H-M   'P 1'
#
loop_
_entity.id
_entity.type
_entity.pdbx_description
1 polymer ?
#
loop_
_entity_poly.entity_id
_entity_poly.type
_entity_poly.pdbx_seq_one_letter_code
_entity_poly.pdbx_strand_id
1 'polypeptide(L)'
;MPLVKRNIEPRHLCRGALPDGVTSELECVTNSTLAAIIKQLGGLSRHAEDIFGELFNEANSFYLRMSSLQERVDQLAVKVTQLDSTVEEVSLQDINMRKAFKSSTIQDQQVVSRTSVPNPVVEMYHRCDKPPPLNILSPYRDDKKDALKFYTDPSYFFNLWKEKMLQATEDKRKEKRRQKVWMSITYIIHHSKDIIFRNLYLSVVFTFLKVRKARNRRQEWNVLAYDKEFRPDPRLTPSPYHGMSSEGSLSPDSRYTHKLVNWEYTHTQGHKHTCRFSALG
;
A
#
# COMPACT_ATOMS: atom_id res chain seq x y z
N MET A 1 -7.04 8.14 3.46
CA MET A 1 -8.08 8.67 4.35
C MET A 1 -7.50 9.87 5.08
N PRO A 2 -7.99 11.11 4.88
CA PRO A 2 -7.45 12.27 5.57
C PRO A 2 -7.90 12.23 7.03
N LEU A 3 -6.97 11.95 7.95
CA LEU A 3 -7.21 12.13 9.38
C LEU A 3 -7.30 13.63 9.65
N VAL A 4 -8.40 14.08 10.24
CA VAL A 4 -8.53 15.47 10.72
C VAL A 4 -7.49 15.65 11.82
N LYS A 5 -6.35 16.27 11.48
CA LYS A 5 -5.20 16.32 12.38
C LYS A 5 -5.45 17.19 13.62
N ARG A 6 -6.27 18.23 13.52
CA ARG A 6 -6.36 19.29 14.52
C ARG A 6 -7.81 19.69 14.73
N ASN A 7 -8.38 19.31 15.88
CA ASN A 7 -9.75 19.68 16.26
C ASN A 7 -9.70 20.85 17.26
N ILE A 8 -10.61 21.80 17.13
CA ILE A 8 -10.75 22.94 18.04
C ILE A 8 -11.97 22.70 18.92
N GLU A 9 -11.76 22.70 20.24
CA GLU A 9 -12.80 22.52 21.24
C GLU A 9 -13.05 23.83 21.99
N PRO A 10 -14.31 24.17 22.33
CA PRO A 10 -15.56 23.46 22.06
C PRO A 10 -16.07 23.69 20.62
N ARG A 11 -16.67 22.69 19.99
CA ARG A 11 -17.22 22.82 18.62
C ARG A 11 -18.55 23.58 18.56
N HIS A 12 -19.31 23.56 19.65
CA HIS A 12 -20.60 24.23 19.78
C HIS A 12 -20.49 25.28 20.89
N LEU A 13 -20.84 26.52 20.56
CA LEU A 13 -20.65 27.65 21.47
C LEU A 13 -21.88 27.91 22.37
N CYS A 14 -23.08 27.60 21.90
CA CYS A 14 -24.34 28.02 22.55
C CYS A 14 -25.35 26.88 22.73
N ARG A 15 -24.91 25.61 22.77
CA ARG A 15 -25.81 24.44 22.85
C ARG A 15 -26.01 23.86 24.26
N GLY A 16 -25.39 24.46 25.29
CA GLY A 16 -25.52 24.01 26.67
C GLY A 16 -26.82 24.52 27.30
N ALA A 17 -27.41 23.72 28.20
CA ALA A 17 -28.48 24.19 29.07
C ALA A 17 -27.93 25.25 30.02
N LEU A 18 -28.75 26.27 30.31
CA LEU A 18 -28.41 27.29 31.29
C LEU A 18 -28.59 26.72 32.72
N PRO A 19 -27.77 27.17 33.69
CA PRO A 19 -27.97 26.82 35.09
C PRO A 19 -29.27 27.45 35.63
N ASP A 20 -29.93 26.75 36.56
CA ASP A 20 -31.17 27.20 37.18
C ASP A 20 -30.95 28.47 38.03
N GLY A 21 -31.90 29.42 37.98
CA GLY A 21 -31.87 30.63 38.80
C GLY A 21 -31.08 31.81 38.23
N VAL A 22 -30.73 31.78 36.93
CA VAL A 22 -30.10 32.91 36.24
C VAL A 22 -31.06 34.08 36.09
N THR A 23 -30.63 35.29 36.47
CA THR A 23 -31.44 36.52 36.38
C THR A 23 -31.59 37.03 34.94
N SER A 24 -30.52 36.92 34.13
CA SER A 24 -30.47 37.36 32.74
C SER A 24 -29.93 36.23 31.85
N GLU A 25 -30.85 35.43 31.30
CA GLU A 25 -30.49 34.28 30.47
C GLU A 25 -29.67 34.68 29.24
N LEU A 26 -30.05 35.77 28.57
CA LEU A 26 -29.35 36.25 27.37
C LEU A 26 -27.91 36.66 27.68
N GLU A 27 -27.68 37.36 28.79
CA GLU A 27 -26.33 37.75 29.23
C GLU A 27 -25.49 36.52 29.60
N CYS A 28 -26.09 35.52 30.25
CA CYS A 28 -25.42 34.28 30.57
C CYS A 28 -24.99 33.50 29.32
N VAL A 29 -25.86 33.41 28.30
CA VAL A 29 -25.54 32.78 27.01
C VAL A 29 -24.43 33.55 26.30
N THR A 30 -24.51 34.87 26.21
CA THR A 30 -23.50 35.68 25.49
C THR A 30 -22.14 35.58 26.17
N ASN A 31 -22.07 35.69 27.50
CA ASN A 31 -20.82 35.54 28.24
C ASN A 31 -20.23 34.12 28.11
N SER A 32 -21.07 33.08 28.20
CA SER A 32 -20.63 31.69 28.00
C SER A 32 -20.11 31.45 26.58
N THR A 33 -20.75 32.06 25.59
CA THR A 33 -20.35 32.02 24.18
C THR A 33 -19.01 32.72 23.98
N LEU A 34 -18.81 33.91 24.55
CA LEU A 34 -17.53 34.63 24.49
C LEU A 34 -16.41 33.84 25.17
N ALA A 35 -16.65 33.26 26.34
CA ALA A 35 -15.68 32.39 27.01
C ALA A 35 -15.32 31.17 26.15
N ALA A 36 -16.30 30.57 25.48
CA ALA A 36 -16.08 29.46 24.56
C ALA A 36 -15.28 29.88 23.31
N ILE A 37 -15.53 31.07 22.75
CA ILE A 37 -14.74 31.64 21.64
C ILE A 37 -13.29 31.85 22.08
N ILE A 38 -13.05 32.41 23.27
CA ILE A 38 -11.69 32.59 23.80
C ILE A 38 -10.96 31.24 23.91
N LYS A 39 -11.65 30.18 24.36
CA LYS A 39 -11.09 28.82 24.37
C LYS A 39 -10.76 28.31 22.97
N GLN A 40 -11.64 28.54 21.98
CA GLN A 40 -11.36 28.18 20.59
C GLN A 40 -10.14 28.90 20.04
N LEU A 41 -9.98 30.20 20.33
CA LEU A 41 -8.81 30.98 19.93
C LEU A 41 -7.53 30.44 20.58
N GLY A 42 -7.57 30.07 21.86
CA GLY A 42 -6.43 29.39 22.52
C GLY A 42 -6.05 28.07 21.84
N GLY A 43 -7.05 27.25 21.48
CA GLY A 43 -6.83 26.03 20.71
C GLY A 43 -6.24 26.29 19.31
N LEU A 44 -6.71 27.33 18.62
CA LEU A 44 -6.18 27.77 17.34
C LEU A 44 -4.71 28.21 17.45
N SER A 45 -4.37 29.01 18.46
CA SER A 45 -2.99 29.46 18.71
C SER A 45 -2.05 28.29 18.96
N ARG A 46 -2.45 27.30 19.77
CA ARG A 46 -1.67 26.07 19.97
C ARG A 46 -1.44 25.30 18.67
N HIS A 47 -2.49 25.14 17.87
CA HIS A 47 -2.38 24.47 16.57
C HIS A 47 -1.46 25.21 15.60
N ALA A 48 -1.46 26.55 15.63
CA ALA A 48 -0.56 27.37 14.84
C ALA A 48 0.89 27.19 15.30
N GLU A 49 1.14 27.22 16.62
CA GLU A 49 2.45 26.95 17.22
C GLU A 49 3.00 25.59 16.76
N ASP A 50 2.19 24.52 16.84
CA ASP A 50 2.62 23.19 16.39
C ASP A 50 3.01 23.17 14.91
N ILE A 51 2.23 23.83 14.04
CA ILE A 51 2.50 23.87 12.59
C ILE A 51 3.81 24.63 12.32
N PHE A 52 3.97 25.80 12.93
CA PHE A 52 5.19 26.60 12.73
C PHE A 52 6.41 25.93 13.36
N GLY A 53 6.25 25.22 14.47
CA GLY A 53 7.30 24.42 15.09
C GLY A 53 7.75 23.26 14.19
N GLU A 54 6.82 22.52 13.60
CA GLU A 54 7.13 21.44 12.63
C GLU A 54 7.92 22.00 11.42
N LEU A 55 7.43 23.10 10.83
CA LEU A 55 8.08 23.76 9.70
C LEU A 55 9.47 24.31 10.06
N PHE A 56 9.61 24.93 11.23
CA PHE A 56 10.88 25.45 11.71
C PHE A 56 11.91 24.34 11.89
N ASN A 57 11.52 23.21 12.50
CA ASN A 57 12.41 22.08 12.71
C ASN A 57 12.91 21.49 11.38
N GLU A 58 12.02 21.36 10.39
CA GLU A 58 12.39 20.88 9.05
C GLU A 58 13.30 21.87 8.31
N ALA A 59 12.97 23.16 8.36
CA ALA A 59 13.80 24.22 7.77
C ALA A 59 15.19 24.30 8.42
N ASN A 60 15.27 24.13 9.74
CA ASN A 60 16.55 24.10 10.46
C ASN A 60 17.39 22.87 10.10
N SER A 61 16.77 21.70 9.98
CA SER A 61 17.44 20.49 9.49
C SER A 61 17.98 20.68 8.07
N PHE A 62 17.20 21.30 7.18
CA PHE A 62 17.64 21.67 5.84
C PHE A 62 18.83 22.65 5.88
N TYR A 63 18.75 23.70 6.71
CA TYR A 63 19.81 24.68 6.88
C TYR A 63 21.14 24.04 7.32
N LEU A 64 21.12 23.17 8.32
CA LEU A 64 22.33 22.48 8.80
C LEU A 64 22.98 21.62 7.69
N ARG A 65 22.15 20.91 6.92
CA ARG A 65 22.63 20.13 5.77
C ARG A 65 23.21 21.02 4.67
N MET A 66 22.57 22.14 4.40
CA MET A 66 23.01 23.11 3.39
C MET A 66 24.34 23.75 3.79
N SER A 67 24.49 24.14 5.05
CA SER A 67 25.73 24.71 5.58
C SER A 67 26.91 23.73 5.43
N SER A 68 26.71 22.47 5.84
CA SER A 68 27.73 21.43 5.66
C SER A 68 28.04 21.14 4.19
N LEU A 69 27.04 21.21 3.31
CA LEU A 69 27.23 21.05 1.87
C LEU A 69 28.01 22.21 1.27
N GLN A 70 27.72 23.45 1.69
CA GLN A 70 28.40 24.65 1.22
C GLN A 70 29.90 24.60 1.54
N GLU A 71 30.27 24.28 2.78
CA GLU A 71 31.68 24.14 3.16
C GLU A 71 32.42 23.11 2.29
N ARG A 72 31.77 21.98 2.01
CA ARG A 72 32.33 20.93 1.13
C ARG A 72 32.47 21.40 -0.31
N VAL A 73 31.54 22.20 -0.81
CA VAL A 73 31.60 22.79 -2.16
C VAL A 73 32.75 23.79 -2.24
N ASP A 74 32.92 24.64 -1.23
CA ASP A 74 34.00 25.63 -1.20
C ASP A 74 35.38 24.95 -1.18
N GLN A 75 35.54 23.93 -0.33
CA GLN A 75 36.77 23.13 -0.29
C GLN A 75 37.03 22.38 -1.60
N LEU A 76 35.98 21.83 -2.23
CA LEU A 76 36.09 21.15 -3.51
C LEU A 76 36.49 22.12 -4.62
N ALA A 77 35.92 23.33 -4.64
CA ALA A 77 36.25 24.35 -5.62
C ALA A 77 37.75 24.70 -5.58
N VAL A 78 38.31 24.92 -4.39
CA VAL A 78 39.75 25.17 -4.22
C VAL A 78 40.57 23.99 -4.75
N LYS A 79 40.23 22.75 -4.36
CA LYS A 79 40.94 21.55 -4.83
C LYS A 79 40.90 21.40 -6.34
N VAL A 80 39.74 21.63 -6.97
CA VAL A 80 39.58 21.54 -8.42
C VAL A 80 40.41 22.59 -9.14
N THR A 81 40.50 23.82 -8.61
CA THR A 81 41.33 24.88 -9.21
C THR A 81 42.84 24.63 -9.07
N GLN A 82 43.26 23.82 -8.10
CA GLN A 82 44.67 23.48 -7.88
C GLN A 82 45.11 22.20 -8.62
N LEU A 83 44.20 21.52 -9.32
CA LEU A 83 44.55 20.32 -10.10
C LEU A 83 45.38 20.70 -11.32
N ASP A 84 46.56 20.09 -11.43
CA ASP A 84 47.41 20.18 -12.61
C ASP A 84 47.36 18.85 -13.37
N SER A 85 46.59 18.84 -14.46
CA SER A 85 46.39 17.65 -15.30
C SER A 85 47.64 17.21 -16.07
N THR A 86 48.70 18.04 -16.09
CA THR A 86 49.98 17.67 -16.75
C THR A 86 50.88 16.82 -15.85
N VAL A 87 50.64 16.82 -14.54
CA VAL A 87 51.43 16.11 -13.53
C VAL A 87 50.69 14.87 -12.99
N GLU A 88 49.35 14.83 -13.09
CA GLU A 88 48.54 13.76 -12.52
C GLU A 88 48.54 12.48 -13.39
N GLU A 89 49.39 11.51 -13.05
CA GLU A 89 49.47 10.21 -13.73
C GLU A 89 48.32 9.26 -13.34
N VAL A 90 47.71 8.61 -14.34
CA VAL A 90 46.65 7.62 -14.12
C VAL A 90 47.26 6.26 -13.75
N SER A 91 47.19 5.89 -12.47
CA SER A 91 47.70 4.60 -11.99
C SER A 91 46.74 3.44 -12.24
N LEU A 92 47.18 2.45 -13.01
CA LEU A 92 46.44 1.19 -13.21
C LEU A 92 46.36 0.33 -11.93
N GLN A 93 47.22 0.59 -10.93
CA GLN A 93 47.19 -0.11 -9.64
C GLN A 93 45.94 0.28 -8.84
N ASP A 94 45.43 1.50 -9.00
CA ASP A 94 44.23 1.97 -8.31
C ASP A 94 42.97 1.20 -8.75
N ILE A 95 42.94 0.68 -9.98
CA ILE A 95 41.82 -0.10 -10.51
C ILE A 95 41.63 -1.42 -9.74
N ASN A 96 42.73 -2.09 -9.36
CA ASN A 96 42.68 -3.36 -8.65
C ASN A 96 42.75 -3.21 -7.13
N MET A 97 43.38 -2.15 -6.62
CA MET A 97 43.65 -1.98 -5.19
C MET A 97 42.65 -1.05 -4.47
N ARG A 98 41.93 -0.18 -5.20
CA ARG A 98 40.88 0.68 -4.60
C ARG A 98 39.49 0.12 -4.88
N LYS A 99 38.62 0.24 -3.88
CA LYS A 99 37.19 -0.04 -4.07
C LYS A 99 36.58 1.05 -4.97
N ALA A 100 35.78 0.63 -5.93
CA ALA A 100 35.02 1.55 -6.78
C ALA A 100 34.11 2.45 -5.94
N PHE A 101 33.91 3.69 -6.40
CA PHE A 101 32.96 4.63 -5.81
C PHE A 101 31.56 4.02 -5.72
N LYS A 102 30.86 4.27 -4.60
CA LYS A 102 29.48 3.87 -4.37
C LYS A 102 28.69 5.07 -3.89
N SER A 103 27.60 5.37 -4.59
CA SER A 103 26.61 6.33 -4.14
C SER A 103 25.76 5.76 -3.00
N SER A 104 25.09 6.64 -2.26
CA SER A 104 24.10 6.23 -1.26
C SER A 104 22.91 5.55 -1.94
N THR A 105 22.46 4.42 -1.37
CA THR A 105 21.29 3.65 -1.83
C THR A 105 20.26 3.48 -0.71
N ILE A 106 20.20 4.43 0.23
CA ILE A 106 19.23 4.41 1.33
C ILE A 106 17.81 4.51 0.76
N GLN A 107 16.91 3.67 1.26
CA GLN A 107 15.50 3.64 0.87
C GLN A 107 14.64 3.72 2.12
N ASP A 108 13.75 4.70 2.17
CA ASP A 108 12.81 4.86 3.28
C ASP A 108 11.75 3.75 3.24
N GLN A 109 11.56 3.10 4.38
CA GLN A 109 10.62 1.99 4.56
C GLN A 109 9.86 2.18 5.87
N GLN A 110 8.75 1.45 6.06
CA GLN A 110 7.94 1.53 7.29
C GLN A 110 7.43 2.95 7.60
N VAL A 111 7.01 3.67 6.55
CA VAL A 111 6.60 5.09 6.62
C VAL A 111 5.37 5.38 7.50
N VAL A 112 4.61 4.34 7.87
CA VAL A 112 3.42 4.42 8.74
C VAL A 112 3.65 3.74 10.10
N SER A 113 4.87 3.82 10.62
CA SER A 113 5.22 3.28 11.93
C SER A 113 4.72 4.18 13.07
N ARG A 114 4.74 3.67 14.30
CA ARG A 114 4.34 4.45 15.49
C ARG A 114 5.20 5.71 15.70
N THR A 115 6.45 5.70 15.24
CA THR A 115 7.37 6.83 15.38
C THR A 115 7.15 7.91 14.33
N SER A 116 6.51 7.60 13.20
CA SER A 116 6.15 8.60 12.17
C SER A 116 4.74 9.18 12.35
N VAL A 117 4.04 8.81 13.43
CA VAL A 117 2.70 9.35 13.72
C VAL A 117 2.82 10.81 14.16
N PRO A 118 2.10 11.75 13.52
CA PRO A 118 2.13 13.16 13.92
C PRO A 118 1.64 13.35 15.36
N ASN A 119 2.26 14.28 16.10
CA ASN A 119 1.90 14.59 17.50
C ASN A 119 0.38 14.80 17.72
N PRO A 120 -0.36 15.55 16.88
CA PRO A 120 -1.79 15.71 17.08
C PRO A 120 -2.60 14.39 17.03
N VAL A 121 -2.15 13.44 16.19
CA VAL A 121 -2.76 12.11 16.09
C VAL A 121 -2.40 11.27 17.31
N VAL A 122 -1.18 11.42 17.85
CA VAL A 122 -0.76 10.77 19.10
C VAL A 122 -1.60 11.26 20.28
N GLU A 123 -1.83 12.57 20.39
CA GLU A 123 -2.71 13.14 21.42
C GLU A 123 -4.13 12.57 21.34
N MET A 124 -4.70 12.51 20.13
CA MET A 124 -6.02 11.91 19.92
C MET A 124 -6.02 10.43 20.31
N TYR A 125 -4.98 9.67 19.93
CA TYR A 125 -4.84 8.26 20.28
C TYR A 125 -4.80 8.03 21.80
N HIS A 126 -4.18 8.93 22.56
CA HIS A 126 -4.12 8.83 24.03
C HIS A 126 -5.46 9.14 24.73
N ARG A 127 -6.36 9.88 24.09
CA ARG A 127 -7.73 10.10 24.58
C ARG A 127 -8.66 8.92 24.29
N CYS A 128 -8.29 8.02 23.38
CA CYS A 128 -9.07 6.83 23.06
C CYS A 128 -9.00 5.79 24.18
N ASP A 129 -10.05 4.96 24.25
CA ASP A 129 -10.10 3.84 25.18
C ASP A 129 -8.98 2.83 24.90
N LYS A 130 -8.30 2.41 25.97
CA LYS A 130 -7.24 1.41 25.91
C LYS A 130 -7.86 0.01 25.84
N PRO A 131 -7.18 -0.96 25.21
CA PRO A 131 -7.65 -2.34 25.24
C PRO A 131 -7.66 -2.87 26.68
N PRO A 132 -8.50 -3.87 26.99
CA PRO A 132 -8.48 -4.54 28.29
C PRO A 132 -7.06 -5.05 28.61
N PRO A 133 -6.62 -4.99 29.88
CA PRO A 133 -5.25 -5.33 30.27
C PRO A 133 -5.03 -6.86 30.31
N LEU A 134 -5.24 -7.55 29.19
CA LEU A 134 -5.14 -9.01 29.08
C LEU A 134 -3.70 -9.51 29.23
N ASN A 135 -2.72 -8.64 29.06
CA ASN A 135 -1.30 -8.90 29.28
C ASN A 135 -0.98 -9.38 30.70
N ILE A 136 -1.83 -9.12 31.70
CA ILE A 136 -1.71 -9.71 33.05
C ILE A 136 -1.91 -11.23 33.07
N LEU A 137 -2.61 -11.78 32.08
CA LEU A 137 -2.90 -13.20 31.95
C LEU A 137 -1.81 -13.95 31.18
N SER A 138 -0.90 -13.25 30.49
CA SER A 138 0.18 -13.84 29.71
C SER A 138 1.07 -14.83 30.49
N PRO A 139 1.43 -14.59 31.77
CA PRO A 139 2.21 -15.56 32.56
C PRO A 139 1.52 -16.89 32.83
N TYR A 140 0.18 -16.94 32.76
CA TYR A 140 -0.62 -18.13 33.06
C TYR A 140 -0.93 -18.98 31.83
N ARG A 141 -0.35 -18.64 30.67
CA ARG A 141 -0.59 -19.35 29.41
C ARG A 141 0.48 -20.41 29.14
N ASP A 142 0.03 -21.61 28.78
CA ASP A 142 0.92 -22.73 28.40
C ASP A 142 1.69 -22.48 27.10
N ASP A 143 1.10 -21.74 26.16
CA ASP A 143 1.69 -21.49 24.84
C ASP A 143 2.75 -20.38 24.80
N LYS A 144 3.01 -19.72 25.94
CA LYS A 144 3.95 -18.58 26.08
C LYS A 144 3.68 -17.44 25.10
N LYS A 145 2.45 -17.33 24.58
CA LYS A 145 2.04 -16.24 23.69
C LYS A 145 1.49 -15.09 24.53
N ASP A 146 1.68 -13.87 24.02
CA ASP A 146 1.09 -12.68 24.63
C ASP A 146 -0.45 -12.75 24.51
N ALA A 147 -1.12 -12.77 25.66
CA ALA A 147 -2.57 -12.83 25.76
C ALA A 147 -3.25 -11.67 25.01
N LEU A 148 -2.62 -10.48 24.99
CA LEU A 148 -3.19 -9.33 24.30
C LEU A 148 -3.27 -9.52 22.78
N LYS A 149 -2.36 -10.32 22.20
CA LYS A 149 -2.37 -10.62 20.75
C LYS A 149 -3.59 -11.40 20.29
N PHE A 150 -4.29 -12.08 21.20
CA PHE A 150 -5.56 -12.75 20.89
C PHE A 150 -6.73 -11.76 20.79
N TYR A 151 -6.57 -10.56 21.37
CA TYR A 151 -7.54 -9.47 21.24
C TYR A 151 -7.16 -8.49 20.11
N THR A 152 -5.88 -8.10 20.05
CA THR A 152 -5.36 -7.19 19.01
C THR A 152 -3.90 -7.51 18.67
N ASP A 153 -3.62 -7.78 17.40
CA ASP A 153 -2.26 -8.01 16.90
C ASP A 153 -1.97 -7.13 15.68
N PRO A 154 -1.27 -5.99 15.86
CA PRO A 154 -0.87 -5.12 14.74
C PRO A 154 0.05 -5.80 13.72
N SER A 155 0.78 -6.86 14.11
CA SER A 155 1.73 -7.56 13.24
C SER A 155 1.07 -8.63 12.36
N TYR A 156 -0.19 -8.97 12.63
CA TYR A 156 -0.93 -10.05 11.97
C TYR A 156 -0.90 -9.95 10.43
N PHE A 157 -1.23 -8.79 9.88
CA PHE A 157 -1.28 -8.58 8.43
C PHE A 157 0.06 -8.80 7.76
N PHE A 158 1.15 -8.30 8.36
CA PHE A 158 2.49 -8.47 7.83
C PHE A 158 2.92 -9.94 7.90
N ASN A 159 2.68 -10.62 9.02
CA ASN A 159 3.04 -12.02 9.19
C ASN A 159 2.31 -12.92 8.19
N LEU A 160 1.00 -12.71 8.03
CA LEU A 160 0.18 -13.44 7.05
C LEU A 160 0.64 -13.17 5.61
N TRP A 161 0.93 -11.91 5.28
CA TRP A 161 1.46 -11.56 3.96
C TRP A 161 2.81 -12.23 3.69
N LYS A 162 3.74 -12.15 4.66
CA LYS A 162 5.07 -12.76 4.56
C LYS A 162 4.97 -14.26 4.31
N GLU A 163 4.13 -14.96 5.07
CA GLU A 163 3.88 -16.39 4.90
C GLU A 163 3.38 -16.72 3.49
N LYS A 164 2.36 -15.98 3.02
CA LYS A 164 1.83 -16.16 1.65
C LYS A 164 2.87 -15.91 0.56
N MET A 165 3.74 -14.92 0.73
CA MET A 165 4.78 -14.61 -0.25
C MET A 165 5.88 -15.68 -0.31
N LEU A 166 6.27 -16.23 0.85
CA LEU A 166 7.21 -17.34 0.91
C LEU A 166 6.62 -18.60 0.28
N GLN A 167 5.36 -18.91 0.59
CA GLN A 167 4.66 -20.05 0.01
C GLN A 167 4.56 -19.92 -1.52
N ALA A 168 4.13 -18.76 -2.03
CA ALA A 168 4.05 -18.50 -3.46
C ALA A 168 5.42 -18.61 -4.17
N THR A 169 6.49 -18.22 -3.48
CA THR A 169 7.86 -18.34 -4.00
C THR A 169 8.28 -19.80 -4.14
N GLU A 170 7.97 -20.62 -3.13
CA GLU A 170 8.29 -22.05 -3.14
C GLU A 170 7.45 -22.81 -4.17
N ASP A 171 6.16 -22.52 -4.28
CA ASP A 171 5.27 -23.13 -5.28
C ASP A 171 5.74 -22.81 -6.70
N LYS A 172 6.14 -21.55 -6.95
CA LYS A 172 6.73 -21.15 -8.24
C LYS A 172 8.04 -21.86 -8.54
N ARG A 173 8.86 -22.15 -7.52
CA ARG A 173 10.11 -22.93 -7.66
C ARG A 173 9.82 -24.39 -7.99
N LYS A 174 8.88 -25.02 -7.28
CA LYS A 174 8.46 -26.41 -7.52
C LYS A 174 7.82 -26.60 -8.89
N GLU A 175 6.96 -25.67 -9.30
CA GLU A 175 6.32 -25.69 -10.62
C GLU A 175 7.36 -25.61 -11.75
N LYS A 176 8.37 -24.75 -11.64
CA LYS A 176 9.48 -24.70 -12.61
C LYS A 176 10.26 -26.02 -12.69
N ARG A 177 10.47 -26.71 -11.56
CA ARG A 177 11.13 -28.03 -11.55
C ARG A 177 10.27 -29.08 -12.25
N ARG A 178 8.96 -29.11 -11.97
CA ARG A 178 8.00 -30.01 -12.63
C ARG A 178 7.96 -29.78 -14.14
N GLN A 179 7.91 -28.52 -14.59
CA GLN A 179 7.95 -28.18 -16.01
C GLN A 179 9.24 -28.66 -16.69
N LYS A 180 10.42 -28.48 -16.06
CA LYS A 180 11.69 -29.00 -16.60
C LYS A 180 11.71 -30.52 -16.72
N VAL A 181 11.25 -31.23 -15.68
CA VAL A 181 11.14 -32.70 -15.71
C VAL A 181 10.17 -33.16 -16.79
N TRP A 182 9.00 -32.52 -16.88
CA TRP A 182 8.00 -32.83 -17.90
C TRP A 182 8.56 -32.59 -19.31
N MET A 183 9.26 -31.47 -19.54
CA MET A 183 9.96 -31.18 -20.80
C MET A 183 11.01 -32.25 -21.15
N SER A 184 11.78 -32.72 -20.17
CA SER A 184 12.77 -33.79 -20.38
C SER A 184 12.11 -35.12 -20.73
N ILE A 185 11.03 -35.49 -20.05
CA ILE A 185 10.27 -36.71 -20.34
C ILE A 185 9.63 -36.62 -21.72
N THR A 186 9.03 -35.48 -22.08
CA THR A 186 8.45 -35.28 -23.41
C THR A 186 9.50 -35.34 -24.53
N TYR A 187 10.71 -34.84 -24.29
CA TYR A 187 11.82 -34.94 -25.23
C TYR A 187 12.22 -36.41 -25.48
N ILE A 188 12.36 -37.21 -24.41
CA ILE A 188 12.69 -38.64 -24.50
C ILE A 188 11.59 -39.41 -25.26
N ILE A 189 10.32 -39.15 -24.94
CA ILE A 189 9.18 -39.80 -25.61
C ILE A 189 9.11 -39.44 -27.10
N HIS A 190 9.41 -38.19 -27.48
CA HIS A 190 9.43 -37.76 -28.88
C HIS A 190 10.61 -38.35 -29.68
N HIS A 191 11.69 -38.75 -29.01
CA HIS A 191 12.87 -39.33 -29.64
C HIS A 191 12.81 -40.87 -29.72
N SER A 192 11.93 -41.54 -28.95
CA SER A 192 11.67 -42.98 -29.11
C SER A 192 10.73 -43.20 -30.31
N LYS A 193 11.13 -44.05 -31.26
CA LYS A 193 10.35 -44.34 -32.50
C LYS A 193 9.17 -45.31 -32.27
N ASP A 194 8.64 -45.39 -31.05
CA ASP A 194 7.59 -46.33 -30.68
C ASP A 194 6.19 -45.72 -30.82
N ILE A 195 5.35 -46.35 -31.67
CA ILE A 195 3.96 -45.94 -31.93
C ILE A 195 3.11 -45.95 -30.64
N ILE A 196 3.39 -46.85 -29.70
CA ILE A 196 2.69 -46.95 -28.42
C ILE A 196 3.00 -45.74 -27.52
N PHE A 197 4.27 -45.33 -27.45
CA PHE A 197 4.69 -44.15 -26.69
C PHE A 197 4.14 -42.85 -27.28
N ARG A 198 3.96 -42.78 -28.60
CA ARG A 198 3.31 -41.65 -29.28
C ARG A 198 1.81 -41.52 -28.97
N ASN A 199 1.10 -42.63 -28.80
CA ASN A 199 -0.30 -42.64 -28.35
C ASN A 199 -0.44 -42.31 -26.85
N LEU A 200 0.48 -42.81 -26.02
CA LEU A 200 0.56 -42.44 -24.61
C LEU A 200 0.90 -40.95 -24.43
N TYR A 201 1.78 -40.40 -25.28
CA TYR A 201 2.06 -38.97 -25.38
C TYR A 201 0.80 -38.16 -25.67
N LEU A 202 0.01 -38.54 -26.69
CA LEU A 202 -1.24 -37.84 -27.00
C LEU A 202 -2.21 -37.87 -25.81
N SER A 203 -2.35 -39.02 -25.13
CA SER A 203 -3.25 -39.18 -23.98
C SER A 203 -2.81 -38.37 -22.75
N VAL A 204 -1.51 -38.38 -22.41
CA VAL A 204 -0.95 -37.64 -21.26
C VAL A 204 -0.93 -36.13 -21.52
N VAL A 205 -0.60 -35.70 -22.73
CA VAL A 205 -0.63 -34.29 -23.16
C VAL A 205 -2.07 -33.76 -23.09
N PHE A 206 -3.07 -34.53 -23.52
CA PHE A 206 -4.48 -34.12 -23.51
C PHE A 206 -5.13 -34.10 -22.11
N THR A 207 -4.67 -34.98 -21.20
CA THR A 207 -5.17 -35.01 -19.81
C THR A 207 -4.54 -33.94 -18.92
N PHE A 208 -3.28 -33.57 -19.13
CA PHE A 208 -2.60 -32.53 -18.35
C PHE A 208 -2.71 -31.12 -18.94
N LEU A 209 -2.83 -30.98 -20.26
CA LEU A 209 -3.36 -29.75 -20.83
C LEU A 209 -4.87 -29.77 -20.62
N LYS A 210 -5.32 -29.24 -19.48
CA LYS A 210 -6.55 -28.44 -19.49
C LYS A 210 -6.27 -27.30 -20.47
N VAL A 211 -6.45 -27.58 -21.77
CA VAL A 211 -6.27 -26.61 -22.84
C VAL A 211 -7.22 -25.49 -22.48
N ARG A 212 -6.68 -24.39 -21.95
CA ARG A 212 -7.37 -23.11 -22.10
C ARG A 212 -7.52 -22.96 -23.60
N LYS A 213 -8.73 -23.16 -24.11
CA LYS A 213 -9.10 -22.89 -25.49
C LYS A 213 -8.43 -21.56 -25.85
N ALA A 214 -7.47 -21.59 -26.76
CA ALA A 214 -6.77 -20.39 -27.16
C ALA A 214 -7.84 -19.41 -27.64
N ARG A 215 -7.99 -18.28 -26.93
CA ARG A 215 -8.98 -17.27 -27.30
C ARG A 215 -8.55 -16.72 -28.66
N ASN A 216 -9.25 -17.13 -29.71
CA ASN A 216 -8.98 -16.69 -31.07
C ASN A 216 -9.37 -15.20 -31.16
N ARG A 217 -8.38 -14.31 -31.00
CA ARG A 217 -8.58 -12.86 -31.04
C ARG A 217 -8.90 -12.31 -32.42
N ARG A 218 -8.99 -13.15 -33.47
CA ARG A 218 -9.32 -12.70 -34.83
C ARG A 218 -10.62 -11.90 -34.89
N GLN A 219 -11.63 -12.28 -34.09
CA GLN A 219 -12.88 -11.51 -34.01
C GLN A 219 -12.67 -10.14 -33.34
N GLU A 220 -11.85 -10.06 -32.28
CA GLU A 220 -11.50 -8.80 -31.64
C GLU A 220 -10.69 -7.89 -32.56
N TRP A 221 -9.75 -8.43 -33.34
CA TRP A 221 -8.99 -7.67 -34.33
C TRP A 221 -9.86 -7.18 -35.50
N ASN A 222 -10.81 -7.98 -35.98
CA ASN A 222 -11.78 -7.52 -36.98
C ASN A 222 -12.67 -6.39 -36.45
N VAL A 223 -13.11 -6.49 -35.20
CA VAL A 223 -13.85 -5.42 -34.52
C VAL A 223 -12.96 -4.19 -34.33
N LEU A 224 -11.67 -4.40 -34.05
CA LEU A 224 -10.69 -3.32 -33.89
C LEU A 224 -10.32 -2.59 -35.18
N ALA A 225 -10.48 -3.26 -36.33
CA ALA A 225 -10.21 -2.73 -37.66
C ALA A 225 -11.30 -1.76 -38.17
N TYR A 226 -12.47 -1.71 -37.52
CA TYR A 226 -13.46 -0.68 -37.78
C TYR A 226 -13.09 0.62 -37.07
N ASP A 227 -13.35 1.74 -37.75
CA ASP A 227 -13.13 3.08 -37.22
C ASP A 227 -14.00 3.32 -35.98
N LYS A 228 -13.51 4.11 -35.01
CA LYS A 228 -14.03 4.14 -33.63
C LYS A 228 -15.54 4.41 -33.53
N GLU A 229 -16.13 5.09 -34.50
CA GLU A 229 -17.55 5.47 -34.50
C GLU A 229 -18.49 4.36 -35.00
N PHE A 230 -17.97 3.31 -35.64
CA PHE A 230 -18.77 2.25 -36.28
C PHE A 230 -18.66 0.88 -35.60
N ARG A 231 -18.09 0.82 -34.39
CA ARG A 231 -17.89 -0.45 -33.68
C ARG A 231 -19.17 -0.87 -32.91
N PRO A 232 -19.70 -2.10 -33.09
CA PRO A 232 -20.92 -2.53 -32.40
C PRO A 232 -20.73 -2.67 -30.87
N ASP A 233 -21.66 -2.13 -30.07
CA ASP A 233 -21.64 -2.09 -28.59
C ASP A 233 -21.88 -3.51 -27.98
N PRO A 234 -21.00 -4.03 -27.11
CA PRO A 234 -21.10 -5.38 -26.55
C PRO A 234 -22.28 -5.60 -25.57
N ARG A 235 -23.11 -4.59 -25.29
CA ARG A 235 -24.22 -4.69 -24.32
C ARG A 235 -25.41 -5.56 -24.74
N LEU A 236 -25.38 -6.23 -25.90
CA LEU A 236 -26.52 -6.98 -26.44
C LEU A 236 -26.18 -8.43 -26.84
N THR A 237 -25.52 -9.21 -25.96
CA THR A 237 -25.44 -10.68 -26.12
C THR A 237 -25.97 -11.42 -24.89
N PRO A 238 -27.00 -12.28 -25.02
CA PRO A 238 -27.57 -13.02 -23.87
C PRO A 238 -26.67 -14.16 -23.39
N SER A 239 -26.55 -14.30 -22.07
CA SER A 239 -25.79 -15.37 -21.39
C SER A 239 -26.52 -16.73 -21.44
N PRO A 240 -25.84 -17.88 -21.63
CA PRO A 240 -26.48 -19.19 -21.82
C PRO A 240 -27.05 -19.87 -20.55
N TYR A 241 -27.06 -19.20 -19.40
CA TYR A 241 -27.51 -19.77 -18.13
C TYR A 241 -28.82 -19.15 -17.63
N HIS A 242 -29.83 -19.07 -18.50
CA HIS A 242 -31.20 -18.81 -18.04
C HIS A 242 -32.17 -19.67 -18.85
N GLY A 243 -32.44 -20.85 -18.33
CA GLY A 243 -33.57 -21.67 -18.71
C GLY A 243 -34.52 -21.81 -17.53
N MET A 244 -35.81 -21.66 -17.82
CA MET A 244 -36.99 -22.02 -17.01
C MET A 244 -37.60 -20.90 -16.13
N SER A 245 -38.68 -20.32 -16.70
CA SER A 245 -40.01 -19.99 -16.12
C SER A 245 -40.10 -19.10 -14.88
N SER A 246 -41.13 -18.28 -14.63
CA SER A 246 -42.31 -17.73 -15.32
C SER A 246 -42.97 -16.81 -14.27
N GLU A 247 -43.64 -15.73 -14.70
CA GLU A 247 -44.56 -14.88 -13.90
C GLU A 247 -43.93 -14.11 -12.70
N GLY A 248 -44.31 -12.91 -12.31
CA GLY A 248 -45.32 -11.95 -12.70
C GLY A 248 -45.19 -10.78 -11.69
N SER A 249 -45.18 -9.56 -12.23
CA SER A 249 -45.74 -8.31 -11.68
C SER A 249 -45.67 -7.94 -10.17
N LEU A 250 -45.36 -6.64 -9.96
CA LEU A 250 -45.84 -5.69 -8.93
C LEU A 250 -44.86 -5.21 -7.84
N SER A 251 -44.66 -3.88 -7.84
CA SER A 251 -44.29 -3.00 -6.71
C SER A 251 -45.43 -2.99 -5.65
N PRO A 252 -45.29 -2.55 -4.36
CA PRO A 252 -44.61 -1.30 -3.94
C PRO A 252 -43.94 -1.26 -2.53
N ASP A 253 -43.29 -0.12 -2.27
CA ASP A 253 -42.84 0.52 -1.00
C ASP A 253 -43.07 -0.17 0.37
N SER A 254 -42.02 -0.19 1.22
CA SER A 254 -42.07 0.34 2.61
C SER A 254 -40.68 0.36 3.31
N ARG A 255 -40.60 1.21 4.33
CA ARG A 255 -39.44 1.59 5.16
C ARG A 255 -39.11 0.56 6.27
N TYR A 256 -37.85 0.65 6.72
CA TYR A 256 -37.24 0.28 8.03
C TYR A 256 -36.32 -0.96 8.14
N THR A 257 -35.09 -0.64 8.57
CA THR A 257 -34.19 -1.29 9.55
C THR A 257 -33.39 -2.56 9.23
N HIS A 258 -32.08 -2.33 9.20
CA HIS A 258 -30.99 -3.06 9.89
C HIS A 258 -30.29 -4.26 9.21
N LYS A 259 -28.94 -4.13 9.20
CA LYS A 259 -27.88 -5.14 9.29
C LYS A 259 -27.44 -5.94 8.03
N LEU A 260 -26.17 -5.67 7.68
CA LEU A 260 -25.08 -6.58 7.28
C LEU A 260 -24.41 -6.16 5.96
N VAL A 261 -23.34 -5.36 6.07
CA VAL A 261 -22.40 -5.15 4.95
C VAL A 261 -21.34 -6.24 5.05
N ASN A 262 -21.45 -7.23 4.17
CA ASN A 262 -20.36 -8.12 3.81
C ASN A 262 -19.37 -7.34 2.93
N TRP A 263 -18.09 -7.39 3.31
CA TRP A 263 -16.96 -6.86 2.56
C TRP A 263 -16.53 -7.90 1.52
N GLU A 264 -16.84 -7.66 0.24
CA GLU A 264 -16.26 -8.43 -0.87
C GLU A 264 -15.14 -7.66 -1.56
N TYR A 265 -14.02 -8.38 -1.65
CA TYR A 265 -12.72 -8.03 -2.20
C TYR A 265 -12.78 -7.81 -3.72
N THR A 266 -12.32 -6.65 -4.21
CA THR A 266 -11.96 -6.48 -5.64
C THR A 266 -10.45 -6.54 -5.83
N HIS A 267 -10.00 -7.58 -6.55
CA HIS A 267 -8.65 -7.77 -7.07
C HIS A 267 -8.28 -6.72 -8.12
N THR A 268 -7.25 -5.91 -7.86
CA THR A 268 -6.53 -5.15 -8.90
C THR A 268 -5.28 -5.90 -9.33
N GLN A 269 -5.21 -6.27 -10.61
CA GLN A 269 -4.04 -6.92 -11.21
C GLN A 269 -2.87 -5.92 -11.33
N GLY A 270 -1.71 -6.32 -10.80
CA GLY A 270 -0.46 -5.57 -10.92
C GLY A 270 0.13 -5.64 -12.34
N HIS A 271 0.40 -4.47 -12.90
CA HIS A 271 1.22 -4.28 -14.08
C HIS A 271 2.69 -4.70 -13.80
N LYS A 272 3.24 -5.53 -14.68
CA LYS A 272 4.67 -5.88 -14.70
C LYS A 272 5.42 -4.81 -15.50
N HIS A 273 6.23 -3.99 -14.84
CA HIS A 273 7.23 -3.16 -15.50
C HIS A 273 8.50 -4.00 -15.71
N THR A 274 8.79 -4.31 -16.97
CA THR A 274 10.07 -4.85 -17.42
C THR A 274 11.02 -3.69 -17.68
N CYS A 275 12.05 -3.50 -16.84
CA CYS A 275 13.18 -2.65 -17.18
C CYS A 275 14.17 -3.46 -18.03
N ARG A 276 14.27 -3.12 -19.31
CA ARG A 276 15.36 -3.51 -20.20
C ARG A 276 16.51 -2.53 -19.97
N PHE A 277 17.64 -3.02 -19.49
CA PHE A 277 18.92 -2.31 -19.63
C PHE A 277 19.43 -2.57 -21.05
N SER A 278 19.42 -1.53 -21.87
CA SER A 278 20.20 -1.45 -23.10
C SER A 278 21.54 -0.81 -22.75
N ALA A 279 22.61 -1.59 -22.90
CA ALA A 279 23.95 -1.08 -23.09
C ALA A 279 24.02 -0.33 -24.42
N LEU A 280 24.73 0.80 -24.46
CA LEU A 280 25.47 1.37 -25.60
C LEU A 280 25.95 2.78 -25.24
N GLY A 281 27.23 3.07 -25.53
CA GLY A 281 27.84 4.40 -25.52
C GLY A 281 28.76 4.66 -24.34
#